data_AF-A0A1J3G2K7-F1
#
_entry.id   AF-A0A1J3G2K7-F1
#
_cell.length_a   1.000
_cell.length_b   1.000
_cell.length_c   1.000
_cell.angle_alpha   90.00
_cell.angle_beta   90.00
_cell.angle_gamma   90.00
#
_symmetry.space_group_name_H-M   'P 1'
#
loop_
_entity.id
_entity.type
_entity.pdbx_description
1 polymer ?
#
loop_
_entity_poly.entity_id
_entity_poly.type
_entity_poly.pdbx_seq_one_letter_code
_entity_poly.pdbx_strand_id
1 'polypeptide(L)'
;LAVLHRSFELCQVVEFWVTDKIDPNAVSWSLFLRRGFPAVIYAGSFFIDEEKKVAVIFGLDQPKWTQTRRHHSHQTAHIIGQDGYTKSVNIGEAPIYVGKLDESGNIQVTFCRPLVCSSSYVPSLVQLETNLPG
;
A
#
# COMPACT_ATOMS: atom_id res chain seq x y z
N LEU A 1 14.09 9.01 3.20
CA LEU A 1 12.93 8.99 2.26
C LEU A 1 12.84 7.63 1.59
N ALA A 2 11.65 7.23 1.12
CA ALA A 2 11.45 5.97 0.42
C ALA A 2 10.58 6.16 -0.83
N VAL A 3 10.83 5.36 -1.87
CA VAL A 3 10.09 5.33 -3.14
C VAL A 3 9.72 3.89 -3.48
N LEU A 4 8.48 3.69 -3.91
CA LEU A 4 8.00 2.44 -4.50
C LEU A 4 7.99 2.59 -6.03
N HIS A 5 8.83 1.83 -6.70
CA HIS A 5 8.88 1.71 -8.16
C HIS A 5 8.25 0.37 -8.59
N ARG A 6 7.42 0.41 -9.64
CA ARG A 6 6.82 -0.79 -10.24
C ARG A 6 7.11 -0.81 -11.74
N SER A 7 7.75 -1.88 -12.21
CA SER A 7 7.93 -2.13 -13.63
C SER A 7 6.79 -2.99 -14.18
N PHE A 8 6.09 -2.47 -15.19
CA PHE A 8 5.07 -3.23 -15.92
C PHE A 8 5.68 -4.28 -16.87
N GLU A 9 6.88 -4.04 -17.40
CA GLU A 9 7.54 -4.95 -18.33
C GLU A 9 8.13 -6.20 -17.66
N LEU A 10 8.49 -6.10 -16.37
CA LEU A 10 9.14 -7.19 -15.63
C LEU A 10 8.16 -8.07 -14.84
N CYS A 11 6.96 -8.34 -15.37
CA CYS A 11 5.96 -9.19 -14.70
C CYS A 11 5.64 -8.76 -13.24
N GLN A 12 5.26 -7.49 -13.04
CA GLN A 12 4.80 -6.97 -11.74
C GLN A 12 5.88 -7.00 -10.64
N VAL A 13 7.14 -6.75 -10.98
CA VAL A 13 8.19 -6.54 -9.97
C VAL A 13 7.99 -5.19 -9.28
N VAL A 14 8.03 -5.21 -7.95
CA VAL A 14 8.06 -4.03 -7.08
C VAL A 14 9.44 -3.85 -6.50
N GLU A 15 9.89 -2.60 -6.47
CA GLU A 15 11.17 -2.18 -5.94
C GLU A 15 10.96 -1.04 -4.95
N PHE A 16 11.56 -1.19 -3.78
CA PHE A 16 11.59 -0.17 -2.75
C PHE A 16 13.00 0.40 -2.72
N TRP A 17 13.07 1.71 -2.89
CA TRP A 17 14.31 2.48 -2.87
C TRP A 17 14.29 3.41 -1.68
N VAL A 18 15.41 3.53 -0.98
CA VAL A 18 15.57 4.43 0.17
C VAL A 18 16.69 5.41 -0.07
N THR A 19 16.62 6.55 0.60
CA THR A 19 17.69 7.54 0.61
C THR A 19 17.74 8.28 1.94
N ASP A 20 18.94 8.38 2.48
CA ASP A 20 19.35 9.23 3.60
C ASP A 20 20.30 10.36 3.12
N LYS A 21 20.76 10.30 1.87
CA LYS A 21 21.73 11.21 1.26
C LYS A 21 21.05 12.13 0.27
N ILE A 22 20.62 13.29 0.79
CA ILE A 22 19.96 14.35 0.05
C ILE A 22 20.88 15.58 0.10
N ASP A 23 21.47 15.91 -1.04
CA ASP A 23 22.20 17.15 -1.27
C ASP A 23 21.32 18.17 -2.01
N PRO A 24 21.63 19.47 -2.00
CA PRO A 24 20.83 20.48 -2.67
C PRO A 24 20.58 20.22 -4.17
N ASN A 25 21.50 19.52 -4.83
CA ASN A 25 21.47 19.26 -6.28
C ASN A 25 21.44 17.78 -6.64
N ALA A 26 21.47 16.87 -5.66
CA ALA A 26 21.61 15.44 -5.92
C ALA A 26 20.94 14.60 -4.83
N VAL A 27 20.39 13.45 -5.21
CA VAL A 27 19.85 12.47 -4.27
C VAL A 27 20.41 11.10 -4.65
N SER A 28 21.01 10.40 -3.69
CA SER A 28 21.53 9.06 -3.89
C SER A 28 20.56 8.03 -3.35
N TRP A 29 20.06 7.14 -4.22
CA TRP A 29 19.12 6.08 -3.85
C TRP A 29 19.82 4.73 -3.71
N SER A 30 19.44 3.97 -2.69
CA SER A 30 19.85 2.57 -2.52
C SER A 30 18.64 1.65 -2.63
N LEU A 31 18.83 0.50 -3.28
CA LEU A 31 17.79 -0.50 -3.39
C LEU A 31 17.62 -1.19 -2.02
N PHE A 32 16.45 -1.06 -1.42
CA PHE A 32 16.11 -1.69 -0.14
C PHE A 32 15.55 -3.10 -0.33
N LEU A 33 14.58 -3.25 -1.24
CA LEU A 33 13.90 -4.52 -1.47
C LEU A 33 13.40 -4.61 -2.92
N ARG A 34 13.60 -5.76 -3.57
CA ARG A 34 13.08 -6.05 -4.92
C ARG A 34 12.40 -7.40 -4.92
N ARG A 35 11.16 -7.46 -5.42
CA ARG A 35 10.37 -8.70 -5.44
C ARG A 35 9.38 -8.74 -6.59
N GLY A 36 9.23 -9.92 -7.20
CA GLY A 36 8.11 -10.20 -8.10
C GLY A 36 6.81 -10.24 -7.31
N PHE A 37 5.83 -9.43 -7.68
CA PHE A 37 4.58 -9.31 -6.96
C PHE A 37 3.41 -9.87 -7.78
N PRO A 38 2.82 -11.02 -7.40
CA PRO A 38 1.91 -11.75 -8.27
C PRO A 38 0.55 -11.07 -8.49
N ALA A 39 0.18 -10.06 -7.69
CA ALA A 39 -1.11 -9.40 -7.82
C ALA A 39 -0.99 -8.02 -8.48
N VAL A 40 -1.94 -7.73 -9.38
CA VAL A 40 -2.18 -6.37 -9.87
C VAL A 40 -2.75 -5.56 -8.70
N ILE A 41 -1.90 -5.07 -7.80
CA ILE A 41 -2.34 -4.18 -6.73
C ILE A 41 -2.57 -2.81 -7.37
N TYR A 42 -3.76 -2.22 -7.23
CA TYR A 42 -3.88 -0.77 -7.41
C TYR A 42 -3.33 -0.09 -6.16
N ALA A 43 -2.01 0.00 -6.09
CA ALA A 43 -1.29 0.51 -4.93
C ALA A 43 -1.72 1.97 -4.65
N GLY A 44 -2.11 2.23 -3.41
CA GLY A 44 -2.45 3.57 -2.94
C GLY A 44 -1.28 4.20 -2.19
N SER A 45 -0.77 3.47 -1.20
CA SER A 45 0.28 3.96 -0.31
C SER A 45 1.16 2.82 0.20
N PHE A 46 2.29 3.13 0.82
CA PHE A 46 3.18 2.13 1.39
C PHE A 46 3.98 2.72 2.55
N PHE A 47 4.54 1.85 3.39
CA PHE A 47 5.63 2.20 4.29
C PHE A 47 6.66 1.07 4.33
N ILE A 48 7.83 1.38 4.90
CA ILE A 48 8.90 0.42 5.15
C ILE A 48 9.28 0.43 6.62
N ASP A 49 9.75 -0.71 7.10
CA ASP A 49 10.41 -0.85 8.39
C ASP A 49 11.83 -1.34 8.10
N GLU A 50 12.80 -0.42 8.21
CA GLU A 50 14.20 -0.70 7.85
C GLU A 50 14.86 -1.68 8.83
N GLU A 51 14.49 -1.64 10.12
CA GLU A 51 15.00 -2.55 11.15
C GLU A 51 14.52 -3.98 10.92
N LYS A 52 13.22 -4.14 10.67
CA LYS A 52 12.62 -5.46 10.37
C LYS A 52 12.84 -5.90 8.93
N LYS A 53 13.37 -5.03 8.07
CA LYS A 53 13.61 -5.25 6.64
C LYS A 53 12.35 -5.70 5.90
N VAL A 54 11.22 -5.04 6.18
CA VAL A 54 9.94 -5.31 5.54
C VAL A 54 9.36 -4.07 4.88
N ALA A 55 8.59 -4.26 3.83
CA ALA A 55 7.78 -3.25 3.19
C ALA A 55 6.31 -3.66 3.21
N VAL A 56 5.42 -2.70 3.42
CA VAL A 56 3.97 -2.93 3.40
C VAL A 56 3.34 -2.06 2.33
N ILE A 57 2.69 -2.69 1.35
CA ILE A 57 1.92 -2.01 0.29
C ILE A 57 0.44 -2.07 0.65
N PHE A 58 -0.21 -0.91 0.64
CA PHE A 58 -1.64 -0.76 0.80
C PHE A 58 -2.27 -0.54 -0.56
N GLY A 59 -3.27 -1.34 -0.91
CA GLY A 59 -3.96 -1.16 -2.16
C GLY A 59 -5.30 -1.88 -2.20
N LEU A 60 -5.84 -1.94 -3.41
CA LEU A 60 -7.10 -2.60 -3.68
C LEU A 60 -6.85 -3.93 -4.36
N ASP A 61 -7.56 -4.96 -3.90
CA ASP A 61 -7.67 -6.22 -4.62
C ASP A 61 -8.33 -5.98 -5.99
N GLN A 62 -8.02 -6.82 -6.97
CA GLN A 62 -8.69 -6.77 -8.26
C GLN A 62 -10.22 -6.80 -8.05
N PRO A 63 -10.96 -5.84 -8.62
CA PRO A 63 -12.41 -5.82 -8.49
C PRO A 63 -12.96 -7.11 -9.07
N LYS A 64 -13.72 -7.86 -8.27
CA LYS A 64 -14.41 -9.05 -8.76
C LYS A 64 -15.58 -8.58 -9.60
N TRP A 65 -15.53 -8.82 -10.91
CA TRP A 65 -16.66 -8.63 -11.79
C TRP A 65 -17.69 -9.72 -11.51
N THR A 66 -18.55 -9.50 -10.51
CA THR A 66 -19.69 -10.40 -10.28
C THR A 66 -20.87 -9.94 -11.13
N GLN A 67 -21.63 -10.93 -11.61
CA GLN A 67 -22.82 -10.76 -12.47
C GLN A 67 -23.91 -9.87 -11.85
N THR A 68 -23.76 -9.52 -10.56
CA THR A 68 -24.67 -8.76 -9.72
C THR A 68 -24.24 -7.30 -9.49
N ARG A 69 -23.67 -6.59 -10.48
CA ARG A 69 -23.49 -5.12 -10.53
C ARG A 69 -22.92 -4.39 -9.29
N ARG A 70 -22.40 -5.10 -8.29
CA ARG A 70 -21.79 -4.47 -7.12
C ARG A 70 -20.29 -4.62 -7.26
N HIS A 71 -19.68 -3.52 -7.70
CA HIS A 71 -18.24 -3.36 -7.72
C HIS A 71 -17.76 -3.40 -6.27
N HIS A 72 -17.41 -4.58 -5.76
CA HIS A 72 -16.79 -4.72 -4.44
C HIS A 72 -15.30 -5.00 -4.64
N SER A 73 -14.47 -4.14 -4.05
CA SER A 73 -13.03 -4.35 -3.92
C SER A 73 -12.69 -4.28 -2.43
N HIS A 74 -11.72 -5.08 -2.00
CA HIS A 74 -11.21 -5.02 -0.64
C HIS A 74 -9.92 -4.22 -0.61
N GLN A 75 -9.74 -3.53 0.50
CA GLN A 75 -8.47 -2.94 0.87
C GLN A 75 -7.58 -4.03 1.46
N THR A 76 -6.37 -4.16 0.95
CA THR A 76 -5.42 -5.20 1.39
C THR A 76 -4.07 -4.58 1.72
N ALA A 77 -3.48 -5.00 2.83
CA ALA A 77 -2.08 -4.78 3.18
C ALA A 77 -1.26 -5.99 2.72
N HIS A 78 -0.28 -5.75 1.87
CA HIS A 78 0.68 -6.76 1.42
C HIS A 78 2.03 -6.52 2.10
N ILE A 79 2.41 -7.42 2.99
CA ILE A 79 3.69 -7.43 3.69
C ILE A 79 4.68 -8.22 2.85
N ILE A 80 5.81 -7.60 2.55
CA ILE A 80 6.90 -8.15 1.75
C ILE A 80 8.17 -8.04 2.59
N GLY A 81 8.82 -9.17 2.84
CA GLY A 81 10.08 -9.22 3.57
C GLY A 81 11.22 -9.77 2.74
N GLN A 82 12.40 -9.88 3.37
CA GLN A 82 13.54 -10.59 2.81
C GLN A 82 13.23 -12.09 2.62
N ASP A 83 14.08 -12.76 1.83
CA ASP A 83 14.01 -14.21 1.55
C ASP A 83 12.69 -14.69 0.94
N GLY A 84 11.91 -13.76 0.40
CA GLY A 84 10.65 -14.04 -0.26
C GLY A 84 9.45 -14.16 0.65
N TYR A 85 9.57 -13.78 1.94
CA TYR A 85 8.43 -13.65 2.83
C TYR A 85 7.37 -12.74 2.21
N THR A 86 6.16 -13.27 2.04
CA THR A 86 5.03 -12.51 1.53
C THR A 86 3.77 -12.91 2.28
N LYS A 87 3.06 -11.94 2.84
CA LYS A 87 1.76 -12.14 3.51
C LYS A 87 0.80 -11.03 3.11
N SER A 88 -0.48 -11.35 3.00
CA SER A 88 -1.51 -10.35 2.72
C SER A 88 -2.59 -10.38 3.80
N VAL A 89 -3.11 -9.22 4.15
CA VAL A 89 -4.16 -9.05 5.16
C VAL A 89 -5.26 -8.17 4.58
N ASN A 90 -6.48 -8.69 4.52
CA ASN A 90 -7.66 -7.90 4.16
C ASN A 90 -7.98 -6.94 5.32
N ILE A 91 -8.02 -5.64 5.02
CA ILE A 91 -8.25 -4.54 5.97
C ILE A 91 -9.73 -4.17 6.01
N GLY A 92 -10.50 -4.57 5.00
CA GLY A 92 -11.93 -4.33 4.91
C GLY A 92 -12.40 -4.10 3.48
N GLU A 93 -13.70 -3.90 3.34
CA GLU A 93 -14.31 -3.48 2.08
C GLU A 93 -13.91 -2.04 1.75
N ALA A 94 -13.52 -1.78 0.51
CA ALA A 94 -13.14 -0.45 0.07
C ALA A 94 -14.36 0.46 -0.03
N PRO A 95 -14.35 1.64 0.62
CA PRO A 95 -15.40 2.62 0.45
C PRO A 95 -15.53 3.03 -1.03
N ILE A 96 -16.77 3.20 -1.48
CA ILE A 96 -17.09 3.56 -2.85
C ILE A 96 -17.52 5.02 -2.89
N TYR A 97 -16.86 5.80 -3.74
CA TYR A 97 -17.32 7.11 -4.15
C TYR A 97 -18.05 7.00 -5.50
N VAL A 98 -19.30 7.46 -5.52
CA VAL A 98 -20.12 7.53 -6.72
C VAL A 98 -20.15 8.98 -7.19
N GLY A 99 -19.49 9.25 -8.31
CA GLY A 99 -19.42 10.55 -8.95
C GLY A 99 -20.73 10.95 -9.64
N LYS A 100 -20.72 12.16 -10.22
CA LYS A 100 -21.84 12.64 -11.04
C LYS A 100 -21.87 11.92 -12.39
N LEU A 101 -23.03 12.00 -13.04
CA LEU A 101 -23.19 11.58 -14.43
C LEU A 101 -22.27 12.44 -15.31
N ASP A 102 -21.47 11.80 -16.16
CA ASP A 102 -20.74 12.50 -17.21
C ASP A 102 -21.67 12.89 -18.38
N GLU A 103 -21.16 13.70 -19.30
CA GLU A 103 -21.92 14.15 -20.49
C GLU A 103 -22.37 13.00 -21.40
N SER A 104 -21.75 11.82 -21.26
CA SER A 104 -22.10 10.59 -21.99
C SER A 104 -23.11 9.72 -21.26
N GLY A 105 -23.60 10.14 -20.08
CA GLY A 105 -24.57 9.39 -19.30
C GLY A 105 -23.97 8.29 -18.41
N ASN A 106 -22.65 8.25 -18.22
CA ASN A 106 -21.99 7.25 -17.36
C ASN A 106 -21.78 7.79 -15.94
N ILE A 107 -21.90 6.89 -14.96
CA ILE A 107 -21.59 7.19 -13.55
C ILE A 107 -20.16 6.74 -13.27
N GLN A 108 -19.31 7.67 -12.84
CA GLN A 108 -17.96 7.32 -12.41
C GLN A 108 -17.99 6.70 -11.01
N VAL A 109 -17.49 5.46 -10.87
CA VAL A 109 -17.38 4.76 -9.59
C VAL A 109 -15.89 4.64 -9.25
N THR A 110 -15.48 5.19 -8.11
CA THR A 110 -14.08 5.14 -7.65
C THR A 110 -14.02 4.52 -6.26
N PHE A 111 -13.04 3.64 -6.06
CA PHE A 111 -12.76 3.06 -4.75
C PHE A 111 -11.73 3.89 -4.00
N CYS A 112 -12.00 4.18 -2.73
CA CYS A 112 -11.03 4.82 -1.85
C CYS A 112 -9.85 3.87 -1.60
N ARG A 113 -8.64 4.35 -1.87
CA ARG A 113 -7.41 3.60 -1.56
C ARG A 113 -6.97 3.89 -0.12
N PRO A 114 -6.43 2.89 0.59
CA PRO A 114 -5.91 3.13 1.93
C PRO A 114 -4.68 4.04 1.84
N LEU A 115 -4.68 5.11 2.64
CA LEU A 115 -3.56 6.02 2.79
C LEU A 115 -2.92 5.77 4.14
N VAL A 116 -1.61 5.56 4.17
CA VAL A 116 -0.83 5.58 5.40
C VAL A 116 -0.27 6.98 5.63
N CYS A 117 -0.35 7.44 6.87
CA CYS A 117 0.39 8.63 7.29
C CYS A 117 1.86 8.21 7.42
N SER A 118 2.71 8.74 6.54
CA SER A 118 4.17 8.60 6.63
C SER A 118 4.79 9.52 7.69
N SER A 119 3.97 10.17 8.53
CA SER A 119 4.46 10.84 9.73
C SER A 119 5.21 9.83 10.57
N SER A 120 6.48 10.13 10.86
CA SER A 120 7.40 9.37 11.69
C SER A 120 6.68 8.75 12.89
N TYR A 121 6.17 7.53 12.74
CA TYR A 121 5.71 6.76 13.87
C TYR A 121 6.99 6.39 14.61
N VAL A 122 7.35 7.23 15.58
CA VAL A 122 8.30 6.89 16.63
C VAL A 122 7.43 6.23 17.69
N PRO A 123 7.35 4.89 17.77
CA PRO A 123 6.65 4.27 18.88
C PRO A 123 7.32 4.75 20.16
N SER A 124 6.66 5.66 20.89
CA SER A 124 7.03 5.88 22.27
C SER A 124 6.67 4.61 23.03
N LEU A 125 7.60 4.12 23.84
CA LEU A 125 7.46 2.98 24.76
C LEU A 125 6.50 3.32 25.92
N VAL A 126 5.37 3.94 25.62
CA VAL A 126 4.34 4.29 26.59
C VAL A 126 3.56 3.02 26.89
N GLN A 127 3.75 2.48 28.09
CA GLN A 127 2.86 1.48 28.65
C GLN A 127 1.48 2.12 28.81
N LEU A 128 0.50 1.60 28.09
CA LEU A 128 -0.90 1.95 28.32
C LEU A 128 -1.31 1.28 29.63
N GLU A 129 -1.70 2.08 30.63
CA GLU A 129 -2.33 1.56 31.83
C GLU A 129 -3.66 0.92 31.44
N THR A 130 -3.69 -0.42 31.41
CA THR A 130 -4.95 -1.16 31.34
C THR A 130 -5.60 -1.05 32.70
N ASN A 131 -6.50 -0.07 32.86
CA ASN A 131 -7.43 -0.03 33.97
C ASN A 131 -8.40 -1.22 33.83
N LEU A 132 -7.97 -2.40 34.27
CA LEU A 132 -8.85 -3.53 34.52
C LEU A 132 -9.54 -3.28 35.87
N PRO A 133 -10.89 -3.26 35.92
CA PRO A 133 -11.59 -3.28 37.19
C PRO A 133 -11.36 -4.65 37.86
N GLY A 134 -10.96 -4.61 39.13
CA GLY A 134 -10.78 -5.79 39.98
C GLY A 134 -12.07 -6.44 40.44
#